data_AF-A0A971SIX5-F1
#
_entry.id   AF-A0A971SIX5-F1
#
_cell.length_a   1.000
_cell.length_b   1.000
_cell.length_c   1.000
_cell.angle_alpha   90.00
_cell.angle_beta   90.00
_cell.angle_gamma   90.00
#
_symmetry.space_group_name_H-M   'P 1'
#
loop_
_entity.id
_entity.type
_entity.pdbx_description
1 polymer ?
#
loop_
_entity_poly.entity_id
_entity_poly.type
_entity_poly.pdbx_seq_one_letter_code
_entity_poly.pdbx_strand_id
1 'polypeptide(L)' 'MLLLECSKIKKFFGGRLVVDLESLRIYSDDRIGMVGPNGAGKTTLLKILSHR' A
#
# COMPACT_ATOMS: atom_id res chain seq x y z
N MET A 1 6.40 6.35 -17.38
CA MET A 1 5.40 7.38 -17.03
C MET A 1 4.95 7.14 -15.59
N LEU A 2 4.67 8.17 -14.79
CA LEU A 2 4.13 7.96 -13.44
C LEU A 2 2.70 7.42 -13.55
N LEU A 3 2.42 6.27 -12.95
CA LEU A 3 1.11 5.61 -13.00
C LEU A 3 0.31 5.81 -11.71
N LEU A 4 1.00 5.71 -10.57
CA LEU A 4 0.39 5.85 -9.26
C LEU A 4 1.32 6.62 -8.34
N GLU A 5 0.80 7.60 -7.65
CA GLU A 5 1.46 8.25 -6.53
C GLU A 5 0.51 8.27 -5.35
N CYS A 6 1.01 7.88 -4.18
CA CYS A 6 0.31 8.06 -2.93
C CYS A 6 1.27 8.48 -1.83
N SER A 7 0.75 9.26 -0.88
CA SER A 7 1.51 9.79 0.24
C SER A 7 0.68 9.75 1.51
N LYS A 8 1.36 9.50 2.63
CA LYS A 8 0.82 9.52 3.99
C LYS A 8 -0.44 8.65 4.16
N ILE A 9 -0.44 7.45 3.58
CA ILE A 9 -1.55 6.50 3.75
C ILE A 9 -1.43 5.84 5.13
N LYS A 10 -2.47 6.00 5.94
CA LYS A 10 -2.66 5.23 7.17
C LYS A 10 -3.98 4.48 7.13
N LYS A 11 -3.97 3.21 7.51
CA LYS A 11 -5.19 2.39 7.66
C LYS A 11 -5.23 1.73 9.01
N PHE A 12 -6.37 1.91 9.68
CA PHE A 12 -6.67 1.30 10.97
C PHE A 12 -7.81 0.29 10.86
N PHE A 13 -7.75 -0.75 11.70
CA PHE A 13 -8.85 -1.67 11.98
C PHE A 13 -9.02 -1.78 13.49
N GLY A 14 -10.17 -1.37 14.02
CA GLY A 14 -10.45 -1.43 15.46
C GLY A 14 -9.41 -0.71 16.33
N GLY A 15 -8.81 0.37 15.84
CA GLY A 15 -7.75 1.12 16.53
C GLY A 15 -6.32 0.60 16.27
N ARG A 16 -6.15 -0.59 15.70
CA ARG A 16 -4.83 -1.10 15.30
C ARG A 16 -4.40 -0.49 13.97
N LEU A 17 -3.22 0.11 13.92
CA LEU A 17 -2.56 0.53 12.68
C LEU A 17 -2.10 -0.70 11.89
N VAL A 18 -2.56 -0.83 10.65
CA VAL A 18 -2.28 -1.98 9.77
C VAL A 18 -1.46 -1.59 8.54
N VAL A 19 -1.61 -0.36 8.07
CA VAL A 19 -0.78 0.23 7.00
C VAL A 19 -0.34 1.61 7.48
N ASP A 20 0.96 1.88 7.42
CA ASP A 20 1.55 3.21 7.56
C ASP A 20 2.58 3.37 6.43
N LEU A 21 2.22 4.14 5.42
CA LEU A 21 3.01 4.32 4.21
C LEU A 21 3.25 5.82 4.00
N GLU A 22 4.51 6.24 4.12
CA GLU A 22 4.87 7.65 3.96
C GLU A 22 4.73 8.12 2.51
N SER A 23 5.27 7.36 1.56
CA SER A 23 5.14 7.64 0.13
C SER A 23 5.35 6.37 -0.71
N LEU A 24 4.68 6.33 -1.85
CA LEU A 24 4.87 5.31 -2.88
C LEU A 24 4.61 5.94 -4.24
N ARG A 25 5.53 5.70 -5.16
CA ARG A 25 5.41 6.07 -6.58
C ARG A 25 5.65 4.81 -7.40
N ILE A 26 4.75 4.55 -8.34
CA ILE A 26 4.83 3.44 -9.28
C ILE A 26 4.87 4.03 -10.68
N TYR A 27 5.89 3.66 -11.42
CA TYR A 27 6.10 4.05 -12.80
C TYR A 27 5.73 2.91 -13.74
N SER A 28 5.50 3.25 -15.01
CA SER A 28 5.37 2.27 -16.09
C SER A 28 6.59 1.35 -16.11
N ASP A 29 6.33 0.07 -16.36
CA ASP A 29 7.33 -1.01 -16.43
C ASP A 29 7.95 -1.44 -15.08
N ASP A 30 7.56 -0.81 -13.97
CA ASP A 30 7.95 -1.28 -12.63
C ASP A 30 7.41 -2.69 -12.36
N ARG A 31 8.27 -3.57 -11.83
CA ARG A 31 7.90 -4.89 -11.29
C ARG A 31 8.10 -4.89 -9.78
N ILE A 32 7.02 -4.65 -9.05
CA ILE A 32 7.05 -4.49 -7.59
C ILE A 32 6.48 -5.73 -6.91
N GLY A 33 7.22 -6.30 -5.95
CA GLY A 33 6.77 -7.38 -5.08
C GLY A 33 6.48 -6.87 -3.67
N MET A 34 5.30 -7.20 -3.12
CA MET A 34 4.98 -6.96 -1.72
C MET A 34 5.33 -8.18 -0.87
N VAL A 35 6.32 -8.05 0.02
CA VAL A 35 6.80 -9.13 0.90
C VAL A 35 6.53 -8.82 2.39
N GLY A 36 6.50 -9.86 3.22
CA GLY A 36 6.30 -9.75 4.67
C GLY A 36 5.41 -10.87 5.24
N PRO A 37 5.27 -10.97 6.57
CA PRO A 37 4.47 -12.02 7.21
C PRO A 37 2.97 -11.86 6.94
N ASN A 38 2.19 -12.91 7.24
CA ASN A 38 0.73 -12.85 7.21
C ASN A 38 0.23 -11.82 8.23
N GLY A 39 -0.75 -11.00 7.82
CA GLY A 39 -1.26 -9.90 8.64
C GLY A 39 -0.45 -8.59 8.58
N ALA A 40 0.66 -8.53 7.83
CA ALA A 40 1.47 -7.31 7.67
C ALA A 40 0.81 -6.18 6.86
N GLY A 41 -0.47 -6.31 6.47
CA GLY A 41 -1.18 -5.26 5.73
C GLY A 41 -1.03 -5.30 4.21
N LYS A 42 -0.42 -6.35 3.62
CA LYS A 42 -0.22 -6.46 2.16
C LYS A 42 -1.52 -6.37 1.36
N THR A 43 -2.48 -7.26 1.65
CA THR A 43 -3.80 -7.25 1.01
C THR A 43 -4.56 -5.95 1.31
N THR A 44 -4.37 -5.38 2.50
CA THR A 44 -4.96 -4.09 2.87
C THR A 44 -4.44 -2.96 2.00
N LEU A 45 -3.12 -2.89 1.78
CA LEU A 45 -2.53 -1.89 0.89
C LEU A 45 -3.02 -2.07 -0.54
N LEU A 46 -3.04 -3.31 -1.07
CA LEU A 46 -3.56 -3.57 -2.41
C LEU A 46 -5.02 -3.14 -2.58
N LYS A 47 -5.87 -3.36 -1.57
CA LYS A 47 -7.26 -2.88 -1.57
C LYS A 47 -7.33 -1.35 -1.62
N ILE A 48 -6.52 -0.67 -0.82
CA ILE A 48 -6.42 0.81 -0.83
C ILE A 48 -6.00 1.31 -2.22
N LEU A 49 -4.93 0.75 -2.79
CA LEU A 49 -4.42 1.17 -4.10
C LEU A 49 -5.41 0.87 -5.24
N SER A 50 -6.15 -0.24 -5.15
CA SER A 50 -7.15 -0.63 -6.16
C SER A 50 -8.55 -0.05 -5.92
N HIS A 51 -8.74 0.80 -4.90
CA HIS A 51 -10.04 1.39 -4.53
C HIS A 51 -11.13 0.33 -4.26
N ARG A 52 -10.78 -0.77 -3.57
CA ARG A 52 -11.68 -1.86 -3.17
C ARG A 52 -11.77 -2.03 -1.65
#